data_AF-A0A265Q6Z9-F1
#
_entry.id   AF-A0A265Q6Z9-F1
#
_cell.length_a   1.000
_cell.length_b   1.000
_cell.length_c   1.000
_cell.angle_alpha   90.00
_cell.angle_beta   90.00
_cell.angle_gamma   90.00
#
_symmetry.space_group_name_H-M   'P 1'
#
loop_
_entity.id
_entity.type
_entity.pdbx_description
1 polymer ?
#
loop_
_entity_poly.entity_id
_entity_poly.type
_entity_poly.pdbx_seq_one_letter_code
_entity_poly.pdbx_strand_id
1 'polypeptide(L)' 'MKGVDRDTFIQQNMGLVGMVVNKLAYRITDNPFIDREDLTNIGAIGLIKAYDRFDPSYEVQFSTYAVP' A
#
# COMPACT_ATOMS: atom_id res chain seq x y z
N MET A 1 5.61 -14.06 7.97
CA MET A 1 4.87 -14.44 6.74
C MET A 1 5.55 -15.63 6.06
N LYS A 2 5.58 -16.81 6.71
CA LYS A 2 6.42 -17.92 6.25
C LYS A 2 5.97 -18.44 4.88
N GLY A 3 6.91 -18.63 3.96
CA GLY A 3 6.72 -19.40 2.71
C GLY A 3 6.61 -18.59 1.41
N VAL A 4 6.55 -17.26 1.48
CA VAL A 4 6.57 -16.37 0.31
C VAL A 4 7.76 -15.43 0.45
N ASP A 5 8.54 -15.25 -0.60
CA ASP A 5 9.62 -14.26 -0.59
C ASP A 5 9.04 -12.84 -0.45
N ARG A 6 9.85 -11.94 0.09
CA ARG A 6 9.45 -10.57 0.41
C ARG A 6 8.85 -9.85 -0.80
N ASP A 7 9.52 -9.93 -1.95
CA ASP A 7 9.14 -9.15 -3.11
C ASP A 7 7.85 -9.71 -3.72
N THR A 8 7.70 -11.02 -3.81
CA THR A 8 6.44 -11.66 -4.21
C THR A 8 5.29 -11.26 -3.29
N PHE A 9 5.51 -11.26 -1.96
CA PHE A 9 4.47 -10.85 -1.03
C PHE A 9 4.04 -9.40 -1.26
N ILE A 10 5.00 -8.47 -1.42
CA ILE A 10 4.72 -7.05 -1.70
C ILE A 10 3.97 -6.90 -3.02
N GLN A 11 4.41 -7.58 -4.08
CA GLN A 11 3.76 -7.55 -5.40
C GLN A 11 2.32 -8.06 -5.34
N GLN A 12 2.06 -9.17 -4.62
CA GLN A 12 0.70 -9.71 -4.41
C GLN A 12 -0.22 -8.73 -3.67
N ASN A 13 0.33 -7.79 -2.90
CA ASN A 13 -0.42 -6.80 -2.13
C ASN A 13 -0.48 -5.41 -2.80
N MET A 14 0.07 -5.23 -4.02
CA MET A 14 0.01 -3.96 -4.75
C MET A 14 -1.41 -3.46 -5.01
N GLY A 15 -2.41 -4.35 -4.99
CA GLY A 15 -3.83 -3.98 -5.05
C GLY A 15 -4.27 -3.03 -3.94
N LEU A 16 -3.64 -3.08 -2.76
CA LEU A 16 -3.90 -2.16 -1.65
C LEU A 16 -3.52 -0.72 -2.01
N VAL A 17 -2.40 -0.53 -2.71
CA VAL A 17 -1.98 0.78 -3.21
C VAL A 17 -3.02 1.32 -4.18
N GLY A 18 -3.44 0.52 -5.16
CA GLY A 18 -4.47 0.92 -6.12
C GLY A 18 -5.79 1.31 -5.45
N MET A 19 -6.22 0.56 -4.42
CA MET A 19 -7.40 0.88 -3.63
C MET A 19 -7.29 2.25 -2.92
N VAL A 20 -6.16 2.52 -2.27
CA VAL A 20 -5.93 3.80 -1.57
C VAL A 20 -5.82 4.96 -2.55
N VAL A 21 -5.07 4.79 -3.65
CA VAL A 21 -4.93 5.80 -4.71
C VAL A 21 -6.28 6.13 -5.32
N ASN A 22 -7.13 5.15 -5.61
CA ASN A 22 -8.50 5.38 -6.08
C ASN A 22 -9.30 6.19 -5.08
N LYS A 23 -9.29 5.81 -3.80
CA LYS A 23 -10.00 6.53 -2.72
C LYS A 23 -9.52 7.97 -2.57
N LEU A 24 -8.23 8.23 -2.74
CA LEU A 24 -7.65 9.58 -2.68
C LEU A 24 -7.98 10.40 -3.92
N ALA A 25 -7.92 9.80 -5.12
CA ALA A 25 -8.21 10.48 -6.38
C ALA A 25 -9.61 11.12 -6.36
N TYR A 26 -10.61 10.45 -5.78
CA TYR A 26 -11.96 11.01 -5.58
C TYR A 26 -12.00 12.27 -4.70
N ARG A 27 -10.98 12.54 -3.88
CA ARG A 27 -10.92 13.68 -2.95
C ARG A 27 -10.09 14.85 -3.45
N ILE A 28 -9.28 14.63 -4.49
CA ILE A 28 -8.28 15.59 -4.97
C ILE A 28 -8.46 15.88 -6.47
N THR A 29 -9.65 15.58 -7.02
CA THR A 29 -9.98 15.65 -8.45
C THR A 29 -9.63 16.98 -9.12
N ASP A 30 -9.61 18.06 -8.34
CA ASP A 30 -9.42 19.42 -8.83
C ASP A 30 -7.99 19.94 -8.58
N ASN A 31 -7.05 19.07 -8.18
CA ASN A 31 -5.66 19.44 -7.96
C ASN A 31 -4.78 19.05 -9.16
N PRO A 32 -4.40 20.01 -10.03
CA PRO A 32 -3.61 19.72 -11.24
C PRO A 32 -2.16 19.32 -10.96
N PHE A 33 -1.70 19.42 -9.70
CA PHE A 33 -0.32 19.09 -9.31
C PHE A 33 -0.16 17.67 -8.77
N ILE A 34 -1.25 16.90 -8.66
CA ILE A 34 -1.18 15.54 -8.13
C ILE A 34 -1.40 14.53 -9.26
N ASP A 35 -0.31 13.88 -9.65
CA ASP A 35 -0.35 12.75 -10.58
C ASP A 35 -0.71 11.45 -9.85
N ARG A 36 -1.57 10.66 -10.47
CA ARG A 36 -1.93 9.31 -10.03
C ARG A 36 -0.71 8.37 -10.04
N GLU A 37 0.21 8.54 -10.97
CA GLU A 37 1.44 7.74 -11.02
C GLU A 37 2.32 8.03 -9.81
N ASP A 38 2.50 9.30 -9.45
CA ASP A 38 3.25 9.70 -8.25
C ASP A 38 2.63 9.14 -6.98
N LEU A 39 1.29 9.20 -6.85
CA LEU A 39 0.58 8.58 -5.73
C LEU A 39 0.80 7.07 -5.66
N THR A 40 0.85 6.40 -6.81
CA THR A 40 1.09 4.96 -6.90
C THR A 40 2.52 4.62 -6.49
N ASN A 41 3.50 5.39 -6.93
CA ASN A 41 4.91 5.21 -6.58
C ASN A 41 5.15 5.46 -5.08
N ILE A 42 4.60 6.55 -4.54
CA ILE A 42 4.66 6.85 -3.11
C ILE A 42 3.95 5.76 -2.30
N GLY A 43 2.78 5.31 -2.76
CA GLY A 43 2.03 4.22 -2.15
C GLY A 43 2.81 2.90 -2.13
N ALA A 44 3.53 2.57 -3.21
CA ALA A 44 4.40 1.39 -3.27
C ALA A 44 5.53 1.46 -2.23
N ILE A 45 6.16 2.63 -2.06
CA ILE A 45 7.16 2.87 -1.00
C ILE A 45 6.51 2.69 0.38
N GLY A 46 5.28 3.15 0.57
CA GLY A 46 4.51 2.96 1.80
C GLY A 46 4.24 1.49 2.09
N LEU A 47 3.82 0.71 1.08
CA LEU A 47 3.56 -0.72 1.19
C LEU A 47 4.83 -1.51 1.55
N ILE A 48 5.95 -1.18 0.92
CA ILE A 48 7.28 -1.73 1.25
C ILE A 48 7.60 -1.50 2.73
N LYS A 49 7.48 -0.25 3.20
CA LYS A 49 7.73 0.11 4.60
C LYS A 49 6.77 -0.57 5.56
N ALA A 50 5.51 -0.77 5.15
CA ALA A 50 4.53 -1.49 5.95
C ALA A 50 4.93 -2.96 6.09
N TYR A 51 5.39 -3.62 5.01
CA TYR A 51 5.92 -4.98 5.08
C TYR A 51 7.09 -5.08 6.07
N ASP A 52 8.06 -4.18 5.94
CA ASP A 52 9.29 -4.22 6.75
C ASP A 52 9.03 -3.97 8.26
N ARG A 53 7.89 -3.39 8.62
CA ARG A 53 7.51 -3.03 10.00
C ARG A 53 6.36 -3.83 10.57
N PHE A 54 5.71 -4.66 9.76
CA PHE A 54 4.56 -5.43 10.21
C PHE A 54 5.01 -6.52 11.18
N ASP A 55 4.46 -6.49 12.39
CA ASP A 55 4.61 -7.56 13.36
C ASP A 55 3.42 -8.53 13.27
N PRO A 56 3.62 -9.79 12.86
CA PRO A 56 2.56 -10.79 12.87
C PRO A 56 1.96 -11.07 14.25
N SER A 57 2.62 -10.66 15.35
CA SER A 57 2.09 -10.80 16.71
C SER A 57 0.92 -9.85 17.02
N TYR A 58 0.61 -8.90 16.14
CA TYR A 58 -0.55 -8.01 16.31
C TYR A 58 -1.90 -8.68 16.08
N GLU A 59 -1.92 -9.95 15.64
CA GLU A 59 -3.14 -10.73 15.39
C GLU A 59 -4.14 -10.05 14.42
N VAL A 60 -3.64 -9.17 13.56
CA VAL A 60 -4.41 -8.53 12.48
C VAL A 60 -3.87 -8.94 11.12
N GLN A 61 -4.69 -8.77 10.08
CA GLN A 61 -4.22 -8.96 8.71
C GLN A 61 -3.26 -7.85 8.31
N PHE A 62 -2.30 -8.18 7.45
CA PHE A 62 -1.37 -7.19 6.89
C PHE A 62 -2.10 -6.02 6.21
N SER A 63 -3.20 -6.28 5.50
CA SER A 63 -4.03 -5.27 4.85
C SER A 63 -4.56 -4.22 5.85
N THR A 64 -4.99 -4.65 7.03
CA THR A 64 -5.43 -3.78 8.12
C THR A 64 -4.31 -2.89 8.64
N TYR A 65 -3.08 -3.42 8.73
CA TYR A 65 -1.92 -2.64 9.13
C TYR A 65 -1.45 -1.66 8.05
N ALA A 66 -1.44 -2.10 6.78
CA ALA A 66 -0.93 -1.33 5.65
C ALA A 66 -1.89 -0.21 5.21
N VAL A 67 -3.18 -0.33 5.52
CA VAL A 67 -4.23 0.64 5.13
C VAL A 67 -5.11 0.97 6.36
N PRO A 68 -4.72 1.96 7.18
CA PRO A 68 -5.51 2.43 8.32
C PRO A 68 -6.74 3.26 7.92
#